data_AF-A0AAF0M5B5-F1
#
_entry.id   AF-A0AAF0M5B5-F1
#
_cell.length_a   1.000
_cell.length_b   1.000
_cell.length_c   1.000
_cell.angle_alpha   90.00
_cell.angle_beta   90.00
_cell.angle_gamma   90.00
#
_symmetry.space_group_name_H-M   'P 1'
#
loop_
_entity.id
_entity.type
_entity.pdbx_description
1 polymer ?
#
loop_
_entity_poly.entity_id
_entity_poly.type
_entity_poly.pdbx_seq_one_letter_code
_entity_poly.pdbx_strand_id
1 'polypeptide(L)'
;MGTVPRRNPLAHRPHPTRHLGGPQLLMPGLEWVNAAYSGRPQLTLPYGLGDTTDLTNTLTVLKLAGLRAVVESHDTIRLADGRRARLPTLTQRPRNDDPNDAELLLLAPRTVTATQIALAEQTASVVLVDVDRRRVWIDGKQILGTKERWKDAAPIYVTFAVARMLAVNGSTFDGLVWAGLTAGQVDDALARLGNRVHRTRIGWESRQVGGLVDFAIACYPGPGGVRTRWTSDLPLIKQSERLIEAGCRISGRGISERPGYPAISKRAMPYRLVAFTEQELDMPALGFEPDTVGYSGTELIRPADPTIFLTAAAAGYADRTDDIITANTLLRADLRNDEDAASLEEVRNRLQFLADTGYDLRHNLPN
;
A
#
# COMPACT_ATOMS: atom_id res chain seq x y z
N MET A 1 71.37 -2.08 43.59
CA MET A 1 70.87 -3.42 43.97
C MET A 1 69.38 -3.29 44.21
N GLY A 2 68.56 -3.98 43.37
CA GLY A 2 67.10 -4.20 43.47
C GLY A 2 66.22 -2.95 43.38
N THR A 3 65.04 -2.89 42.76
CA THR A 3 64.16 -3.81 41.99
C THR A 3 62.99 -2.87 41.54
N VAL A 4 62.66 -2.68 40.25
CA VAL A 4 61.47 -3.25 39.51
C VAL A 4 60.10 -2.90 40.18
N PRO A 5 58.93 -2.62 39.52
CA PRO A 5 58.54 -2.73 38.09
C PRO A 5 57.54 -1.69 37.46
N ARG A 6 57.58 -1.66 36.11
CA ARG A 6 56.47 -1.85 35.11
C ARG A 6 55.30 -0.85 34.89
N ARG A 7 55.19 -0.59 33.57
CA ARG A 7 54.02 -0.66 32.66
C ARG A 7 52.98 0.46 32.67
N ASN A 8 53.07 1.25 31.60
CA ASN A 8 51.97 1.82 30.85
C ASN A 8 50.80 0.83 30.65
N PRO A 9 49.57 1.34 30.70
CA PRO A 9 48.72 1.23 29.52
C PRO A 9 48.04 2.55 29.14
N LEU A 10 48.23 2.91 27.87
CA LEU A 10 47.27 3.51 26.93
C LEU A 10 46.14 4.38 27.50
N ALA A 11 46.23 5.67 27.14
CA ALA A 11 45.22 6.69 27.33
C ALA A 11 43.85 6.30 26.76
N HIS A 12 42.86 6.13 27.64
CA HIS A 12 41.45 6.23 27.30
C HIS A 12 41.02 7.70 27.43
N ARG A 13 40.81 8.37 26.29
CA ARG A 13 40.02 9.61 26.25
C ARG A 13 38.53 9.24 26.44
N PRO A 14 37.77 9.95 27.29
CA PRO A 14 36.35 9.69 27.43
C PRO A 14 35.58 10.12 26.18
N HIS A 15 34.71 9.24 25.69
CA HIS A 15 33.73 9.55 24.65
C HIS A 15 32.71 10.60 25.17
N PRO A 16 32.36 11.62 24.37
CA PRO A 16 31.25 12.51 24.71
C PRO A 16 29.93 11.76 24.51
N THR A 17 29.16 11.63 25.59
CA THR A 17 27.74 11.26 25.58
C THR A 17 26.97 12.28 24.73
N ARG A 18 26.53 11.86 23.54
CA ARG A 18 25.57 12.62 22.74
C ARG A 18 24.23 12.64 23.48
N HIS A 19 23.86 13.81 24.01
CA HIS A 19 22.47 14.11 24.32
C HIS A 19 21.66 14.08 23.02
N LEU A 20 20.84 13.04 22.83
CA LEU A 20 19.76 13.02 21.85
C LEU A 20 18.59 13.85 22.41
N GLY A 21 18.70 15.16 22.34
CA GLY A 21 17.59 16.09 22.53
C GLY A 21 17.12 16.59 21.17
N GLY A 22 16.14 15.92 20.56
CA GLY A 22 15.41 16.48 19.42
C GLY A 22 14.54 17.68 19.87
N PRO A 23 14.17 18.60 18.97
CA PRO A 23 13.35 19.76 19.32
C PRO A 23 11.98 19.30 19.82
N GLN A 24 11.69 19.58 21.10
CA GLN A 24 10.34 19.43 21.66
C GLN A 24 9.42 20.42 20.95
N LEU A 25 8.51 19.89 20.14
CA LEU A 25 7.36 20.64 19.63
C LEU A 25 6.56 21.17 20.82
N LEU A 26 6.69 22.46 21.10
CA LEU A 26 5.85 23.19 22.04
C LEU A 26 4.40 23.14 21.53
N MET A 27 3.58 22.28 22.13
CA MET A 27 2.13 22.27 21.91
C MET A 27 1.50 23.40 22.74
N PRO A 28 0.91 24.44 22.12
CA PRO A 28 0.24 25.52 22.84
C PRO A 28 -0.91 24.95 23.69
N GLY A 29 -0.98 25.32 24.97
CA GLY A 29 -2.02 24.85 25.92
C GLY A 29 -1.67 23.61 26.77
N LEU A 30 -0.50 23.00 26.55
CA LEU A 30 0.02 21.86 27.35
C LEU A 30 1.33 22.19 28.07
N GLU A 31 1.60 23.47 28.34
CA GLU A 31 2.83 23.94 28.97
C GLU A 31 3.11 23.26 30.32
N TRP A 32 2.05 22.92 31.07
CA TRP A 32 2.14 22.19 32.33
C TRP A 32 2.65 20.74 32.15
N VAL A 33 2.36 20.08 31.02
CA VAL A 33 2.85 18.73 30.70
C VAL A 33 4.36 18.78 30.44
N ASN A 34 4.80 19.77 29.67
CA ASN A 34 6.23 19.99 29.41
C ASN A 34 6.99 20.35 30.69
N ALA A 35 6.40 21.17 31.57
CA ALA A 35 6.95 21.47 32.89
C ALA A 35 7.06 20.22 33.77
N ALA A 36 6.09 19.30 33.70
CA ALA A 36 6.09 18.06 34.48
C ALA A 36 7.20 17.08 34.07
N TYR A 37 7.61 17.07 32.79
CA TYR A 37 8.67 16.21 32.26
C TYR A 37 10.05 16.91 32.16
N SER A 38 10.14 18.23 32.38
CA SER A 38 11.40 18.97 32.28
C SER A 38 12.45 18.45 33.27
N GLY A 39 13.59 17.99 32.75
CA GLY A 39 14.73 17.49 33.53
C GLY A 39 14.48 16.14 34.23
N ARG A 40 13.37 15.45 33.97
CA ARG A 40 13.03 14.16 34.57
C ARG A 40 12.97 13.06 33.51
N PRO A 41 13.45 11.83 33.78
CA PRO A 41 13.25 10.71 32.88
C PRO A 41 11.76 10.42 32.74
N GLN A 42 11.29 10.28 31.51
CA GLN A 42 9.91 9.94 31.22
C GLN A 42 9.66 8.49 31.68
N LEU A 43 8.73 8.29 32.61
CA LEU A 43 8.26 6.96 32.98
C LEU A 43 7.38 6.44 31.85
N THR A 44 7.97 5.72 30.91
CA THR A 44 7.25 5.09 29.80
C THR A 44 7.07 3.61 30.08
N LEU A 45 5.85 3.11 29.90
CA LEU A 45 5.65 1.66 29.80
C LEU A 45 6.42 1.13 28.58
N PRO A 46 6.85 -0.15 28.58
CA PRO A 46 7.37 -0.77 27.37
C PRO A 46 6.37 -0.64 26.22
N TYR A 47 6.88 -0.66 24.99
CA TYR A 47 6.08 -0.42 23.79
C TYR A 47 4.78 -1.25 23.80
N GLY A 48 3.64 -0.60 23.57
CA GLY A 48 2.31 -1.23 23.52
C GLY A 48 1.63 -1.54 24.86
N LEU A 49 2.25 -1.30 26.02
CA LEU A 49 1.62 -1.50 27.34
C LEU A 49 0.73 -0.33 27.79
N GLY A 50 0.81 0.82 27.12
CA GLY A 50 -0.04 2.00 27.37
C GLY A 50 -1.18 2.19 26.37
N ASP A 51 -1.27 1.35 25.35
CA ASP A 51 -2.21 1.52 24.23
C ASP A 51 -3.52 0.79 24.49
N THR A 52 -4.65 1.41 24.12
CA THR A 52 -5.98 0.77 24.16
C THR A 52 -6.30 0.18 22.80
N THR A 53 -6.64 -1.10 22.75
CA THR A 53 -7.12 -1.75 21.52
C THR A 53 -8.62 -1.51 21.36
N ASP A 54 -9.03 -0.82 20.28
CA ASP A 54 -10.44 -0.69 19.91
C ASP A 54 -10.93 -1.94 19.17
N LEU A 55 -11.91 -2.64 19.75
CA LEU A 55 -12.51 -3.87 19.19
C LEU A 55 -13.91 -3.66 18.65
N THR A 56 -14.43 -2.44 18.61
CA THR A 56 -15.83 -2.15 18.25
C THR A 56 -16.22 -2.76 16.90
N ASN A 57 -15.37 -2.56 15.88
CA ASN A 57 -15.63 -3.08 14.54
C ASN A 57 -15.45 -4.60 14.48
N THR A 58 -14.47 -5.16 15.19
CA THR A 58 -14.26 -6.61 15.31
C THR A 58 -15.49 -7.30 15.89
N LEU A 59 -16.03 -6.80 17.00
CA LEU A 59 -17.22 -7.32 17.65
C LEU A 59 -18.45 -7.22 16.74
N THR A 60 -18.55 -6.15 15.95
CA THR A 60 -19.62 -5.97 14.96
C THR A 60 -19.55 -7.03 13.86
N VAL A 61 -18.36 -7.28 13.30
CA VAL A 61 -18.17 -8.30 12.25
C VAL A 61 -18.38 -9.71 12.79
N LEU A 62 -17.90 -10.02 13.99
CA LEU A 62 -18.17 -11.29 14.65
C LEU A 62 -19.66 -11.53 14.87
N LYS A 63 -20.41 -10.51 15.31
CA LYS A 63 -21.87 -10.57 15.43
C LYS A 63 -22.56 -10.84 14.08
N LEU A 64 -22.09 -10.23 12.99
CA LEU A 64 -22.60 -10.50 11.64
C LEU A 64 -22.34 -11.94 11.19
N ALA A 65 -21.23 -12.54 11.63
CA ALA A 65 -20.91 -13.95 11.38
C ALA A 65 -21.69 -14.93 12.29
N GLY A 66 -22.60 -14.43 13.14
CA GLY A 66 -23.31 -15.25 14.12
C GLY A 66 -22.51 -15.55 15.39
N LEU A 67 -21.27 -15.08 15.49
CA LEU A 67 -20.37 -15.28 16.63
C LEU A 67 -20.42 -14.08 17.58
N ARG A 68 -21.55 -13.84 18.25
CA ARG A 68 -21.60 -12.77 19.27
C ARG A 68 -20.49 -12.99 20.30
N ALA A 69 -19.77 -11.93 20.65
CA ALA A 69 -18.69 -11.99 21.61
C ALA A 69 -18.80 -10.89 22.65
N VAL A 70 -18.29 -11.16 23.84
CA VAL A 70 -18.22 -10.20 24.95
C VAL A 70 -16.77 -10.09 25.40
N VAL A 71 -16.30 -8.86 25.66
CA VAL A 71 -14.96 -8.63 26.22
C VAL A 71 -14.99 -9.07 27.69
N GLU A 72 -14.20 -10.10 28.03
CA GLU A 72 -14.08 -10.61 29.40
C GLU A 72 -12.95 -9.94 30.16
N SER A 73 -11.84 -9.66 29.48
CA SER A 73 -10.64 -9.06 30.05
C SER A 73 -9.94 -8.14 29.04
N HIS A 74 -8.84 -7.53 29.47
CA HIS A 74 -7.98 -6.70 28.63
C HIS A 74 -7.41 -7.38 27.37
N ASP A 75 -7.38 -8.72 27.33
CA ASP A 75 -6.80 -9.51 26.23
C ASP A 75 -7.70 -10.68 25.80
N THR A 76 -8.91 -10.83 26.36
CA THR A 76 -9.77 -11.99 26.12
C THR A 76 -11.20 -11.59 25.80
N ILE A 77 -11.75 -12.19 24.75
CA ILE A 77 -13.18 -12.19 24.46
C ILE A 77 -13.75 -13.61 24.65
N ARG A 78 -15.01 -13.70 25.05
CA ARG A 78 -15.77 -14.96 25.02
C ARG A 78 -16.79 -14.93 23.90
N LEU A 79 -16.74 -15.95 23.05
CA LEU A 79 -17.70 -16.20 21.99
C LEU A 79 -18.99 -16.81 22.56
N ALA A 80 -20.08 -16.70 21.81
CA ALA A 80 -21.40 -17.21 22.22
C ALA A 80 -21.44 -18.74 22.39
N ASP A 81 -20.52 -19.47 21.75
CA ASP A 81 -20.36 -20.91 21.90
C ASP A 81 -19.59 -21.30 23.18
N GLY A 82 -19.18 -20.31 23.98
CA GLY A 82 -18.46 -20.49 25.24
C GLY A 82 -16.94 -20.42 25.11
N ARG A 83 -16.41 -20.51 23.89
CA ARG A 83 -14.95 -20.50 23.67
C ARG A 83 -14.36 -19.14 23.94
N ARG A 84 -13.16 -19.13 24.51
CA ARG A 84 -12.39 -17.93 24.80
C ARG A 84 -11.35 -17.69 23.72
N ALA A 85 -11.36 -16.50 23.15
CA ALA A 85 -10.40 -16.06 22.15
C ALA A 85 -9.51 -14.93 22.72
N ARG A 86 -8.20 -15.15 22.72
CA ARG A 86 -7.21 -14.19 23.23
C ARG A 86 -6.65 -13.32 22.12
N LEU A 87 -6.49 -12.04 22.41
CA LEU A 87 -5.79 -11.10 21.57
C LEU A 87 -4.27 -11.24 21.76
N PRO A 88 -3.46 -11.14 20.70
CA PRO A 88 -2.02 -11.00 20.83
C PRO A 88 -1.71 -9.58 21.36
N THR A 89 -1.84 -9.36 22.66
CA THR A 89 -1.41 -8.12 23.32
C THR A 89 0.02 -8.29 23.86
N LEU A 90 0.78 -7.19 23.90
CA LEU A 90 2.13 -7.15 24.48
C LEU A 90 2.11 -7.24 26.02
N THR A 91 0.92 -7.26 26.63
CA THR A 91 0.69 -7.45 28.06
C THR A 91 0.73 -8.94 28.42
N GLN A 92 1.83 -9.63 28.12
CA GLN A 92 2.04 -10.95 28.72
C GLN A 92 2.31 -10.74 30.22
N ARG A 93 1.28 -10.86 31.07
CA ARG A 93 1.54 -11.23 32.47
C ARG A 93 2.31 -12.56 32.43
N PRO A 94 3.43 -12.71 33.17
CA PRO A 94 4.01 -14.02 33.41
C PRO A 94 2.90 -14.94 33.94
N ARG A 95 2.69 -16.03 33.22
CA ARG A 95 1.54 -16.95 33.32
C ARG A 95 1.22 -17.35 34.76
N ASN A 96 0.07 -16.87 35.26
CA ASN A 96 -0.63 -17.47 36.41
C ASN A 96 -2.00 -18.06 36.02
N ASP A 97 -2.43 -17.87 34.77
CA ASP A 97 -3.63 -18.49 34.24
C ASP A 97 -3.26 -19.84 33.60
N ASP A 98 -4.12 -20.85 33.77
CA ASP A 98 -3.96 -22.15 33.14
C ASP A 98 -3.87 -21.97 31.61
N PRO A 99 -2.78 -22.38 30.93
CA PRO A 99 -2.65 -22.26 29.47
C PRO A 99 -3.73 -23.01 28.68
N ASN A 100 -4.54 -23.85 29.31
CA ASN A 100 -5.72 -24.50 28.70
C ASN A 100 -6.99 -23.64 28.68
N ASP A 101 -7.00 -22.45 29.27
CA ASP A 101 -8.25 -21.69 29.51
C ASP A 101 -8.67 -20.78 28.32
N ALA A 102 -7.85 -20.66 27.28
CA ALA A 102 -8.19 -19.98 26.03
C ALA A 102 -7.91 -20.87 24.82
N GLU A 103 -8.99 -21.31 24.18
CA GLU A 103 -8.94 -22.27 23.07
C GLU A 103 -8.52 -21.61 21.75
N LEU A 104 -8.69 -20.29 21.62
CA LEU A 104 -8.54 -19.57 20.35
C LEU A 104 -7.60 -18.36 20.46
N LEU A 105 -6.85 -18.09 19.39
CA LEU A 105 -6.11 -16.86 19.14
C LEU A 105 -6.92 -15.96 18.19
N LEU A 106 -7.29 -14.77 18.63
CA LEU A 106 -8.00 -13.77 17.84
C LEU A 106 -7.01 -12.86 17.11
N LEU A 107 -7.02 -12.94 15.78
CA LEU A 107 -6.35 -12.01 14.89
C LEU A 107 -7.38 -11.08 14.25
N ALA A 108 -7.33 -9.78 14.56
CA ALA A 108 -8.21 -8.77 13.98
C ALA A 108 -7.42 -7.60 13.37
N PRO A 109 -6.56 -7.84 12.37
CA PRO A 109 -5.80 -6.77 11.74
C PRO A 109 -6.73 -5.91 10.87
N ARG A 110 -6.37 -4.63 10.66
CA ARG A 110 -7.06 -3.78 9.67
C ARG A 110 -6.95 -4.36 8.26
N THR A 111 -5.73 -4.81 7.91
CA THR A 111 -5.48 -5.48 6.63
C THR A 111 -5.09 -6.93 6.87
N VAL A 112 -5.90 -7.85 6.35
CA VAL A 112 -5.60 -9.29 6.41
C VAL A 112 -4.65 -9.69 5.27
N THR A 113 -3.59 -10.42 5.59
CA THR A 113 -2.62 -10.96 4.63
C THR A 113 -2.95 -12.40 4.20
N ALA A 114 -2.36 -12.85 3.09
CA ALA A 114 -2.51 -14.24 2.64
C ALA A 114 -1.98 -15.24 3.68
N THR A 115 -0.88 -14.92 4.37
CA THR A 115 -0.29 -15.75 5.44
C THR A 115 -1.23 -15.88 6.63
N GLN A 116 -1.88 -14.80 7.06
CA GLN A 116 -2.85 -14.86 8.16
C GLN A 116 -4.05 -15.72 7.81
N ILE A 117 -4.52 -15.65 6.55
CA ILE A 117 -5.62 -16.50 6.10
C ILE A 117 -5.18 -17.96 6.04
N ALA A 118 -4.01 -18.25 5.46
CA ALA A 118 -3.47 -19.61 5.44
C ALA A 118 -3.32 -20.17 6.87
N LEU A 119 -2.83 -19.36 7.81
CA LEU A 119 -2.74 -19.72 9.21
C LEU A 119 -4.12 -20.04 9.80
N ALA A 120 -5.12 -19.20 9.55
CA ALA A 120 -6.49 -19.40 10.03
C ALA A 120 -7.20 -20.61 9.37
N GLU A 121 -6.87 -20.93 8.13
CA GLU A 121 -7.41 -22.10 7.41
C GLU A 121 -6.73 -23.40 7.84
N GLN A 122 -5.46 -23.35 8.27
CA GLN A 122 -4.68 -24.52 8.68
C GLN A 122 -4.72 -24.77 10.20
N THR A 123 -5.14 -23.79 11.00
CA THR A 123 -5.08 -23.84 12.46
C THR A 123 -6.46 -23.60 13.06
N ALA A 124 -7.10 -24.66 13.58
CA ALA A 124 -8.45 -24.56 14.16
C ALA A 124 -8.53 -23.61 15.37
N SER A 125 -7.42 -23.43 16.10
CA SER A 125 -7.32 -22.52 17.23
C SER A 125 -7.12 -21.05 16.82
N VAL A 126 -7.31 -20.67 15.56
CA VAL A 126 -7.19 -19.27 15.11
C VAL A 126 -8.54 -18.76 14.65
N VAL A 127 -8.96 -17.63 15.24
CA VAL A 127 -10.07 -16.81 14.74
C VAL A 127 -9.46 -15.61 14.03
N LEU A 128 -9.76 -15.47 12.74
CA LEU A 128 -9.31 -14.31 11.96
C LEU A 128 -10.52 -13.47 11.56
N VAL A 129 -10.46 -12.17 11.85
CA VAL A 129 -11.50 -11.20 11.51
C VAL A 129 -10.91 -10.15 10.59
N ASP A 130 -11.35 -10.15 9.33
CA ASP A 130 -11.11 -9.05 8.39
C ASP A 130 -12.21 -8.01 8.60
N VAL A 131 -11.88 -6.96 9.34
CA VAL A 131 -12.83 -5.89 9.66
C VAL A 131 -13.28 -5.16 8.40
N ASP A 132 -12.33 -4.75 7.55
CA ASP A 132 -12.59 -3.91 6.39
C ASP A 132 -13.45 -4.61 5.35
N ARG A 133 -13.25 -5.93 5.16
CA ARG A 133 -14.02 -6.73 4.20
C ARG A 133 -15.13 -7.57 4.82
N ARG A 134 -15.37 -7.45 6.13
CA ARG A 134 -16.37 -8.21 6.89
C ARG A 134 -16.27 -9.72 6.65
N ARG A 135 -15.06 -10.27 6.82
CA ARG A 135 -14.80 -11.71 6.66
C ARG A 135 -14.38 -12.32 7.98
N VAL A 136 -14.78 -13.56 8.22
CA VAL A 136 -14.45 -14.29 9.45
C VAL A 136 -14.02 -15.70 9.10
N TRP A 137 -12.89 -16.11 9.65
CA TRP A 137 -12.43 -17.49 9.69
C TRP A 137 -12.43 -17.99 11.14
N ILE A 138 -12.94 -19.19 11.33
CA ILE A 138 -12.91 -19.94 12.59
C ILE A 138 -12.90 -21.43 12.24
N ASP A 139 -12.27 -22.27 13.06
CA ASP A 139 -12.26 -23.72 12.87
C ASP A 139 -11.73 -24.15 11.48
N GLY A 140 -10.72 -23.46 10.96
CA GLY A 140 -10.14 -23.74 9.65
C GLY A 140 -11.00 -23.30 8.46
N LYS A 141 -12.13 -22.61 8.69
CA LYS A 141 -13.11 -22.29 7.64
C LYS A 141 -13.49 -20.82 7.63
N GLN A 142 -13.59 -20.25 6.43
CA GLN A 142 -14.27 -18.98 6.25
C GLN A 142 -15.79 -19.16 6.42
N ILE A 143 -16.37 -18.56 7.46
CA ILE A 143 -17.80 -18.64 7.78
C ILE A 143 -18.58 -17.38 7.36
N LEU A 144 -17.87 -16.26 7.10
CA LEU A 144 -18.46 -15.01 6.61
C LEU A 144 -17.62 -14.43 5.46
N GLY A 145 -18.32 -13.96 4.42
CA GLY A 145 -17.75 -13.35 3.22
C GLY A 145 -17.41 -14.33 2.09
N THR A 146 -17.07 -13.80 0.92
CA THR A 146 -16.81 -14.60 -0.30
C THR A 146 -15.46 -15.31 -0.25
N LYS A 147 -15.43 -16.60 -0.64
CA LYS A 147 -14.22 -17.44 -0.73
C LYS A 147 -13.41 -17.22 -2.02
N GLU A 148 -14.08 -16.91 -3.13
CA GLU A 148 -13.45 -16.77 -4.45
C GLU A 148 -12.91 -15.37 -4.71
N ARG A 149 -11.72 -15.09 -4.18
CA ARG A 149 -11.04 -13.79 -4.30
C ARG A 149 -10.87 -13.31 -5.74
N TRP A 150 -10.72 -14.23 -6.70
CA TRP A 150 -10.50 -13.90 -8.10
C TRP A 150 -11.77 -13.45 -8.84
N LYS A 151 -12.93 -14.02 -8.49
CA LYS A 151 -14.22 -13.65 -9.11
C LYS A 151 -14.62 -12.22 -8.77
N ASP A 152 -14.21 -11.71 -7.62
CA ASP A 152 -14.43 -10.31 -7.24
C ASP A 152 -13.33 -9.37 -7.77
N ALA A 153 -12.07 -9.84 -7.83
CA ALA A 153 -10.92 -8.99 -8.18
C ALA A 153 -10.86 -8.59 -9.66
N ALA A 154 -11.05 -9.54 -10.59
CA ALA A 154 -10.93 -9.24 -12.02
C ALA A 154 -11.96 -8.19 -12.48
N PRO A 155 -13.25 -8.26 -12.09
CA PRO A 155 -14.21 -7.20 -12.38
C PRO A 155 -13.86 -5.84 -11.75
N ILE A 156 -13.21 -5.82 -10.58
CA ILE A 156 -12.75 -4.57 -9.96
C ILE A 156 -11.61 -3.95 -10.77
N TYR A 157 -10.62 -4.73 -11.20
CA TYR A 157 -9.53 -4.22 -12.04
C TYR A 157 -10.04 -3.66 -13.37
N VAL A 158 -10.98 -4.35 -14.02
CA VAL A 158 -11.65 -3.87 -15.23
C VAL A 158 -12.40 -2.55 -14.96
N THR A 159 -13.09 -2.44 -13.83
CA THR A 159 -13.77 -1.18 -13.43
C THR A 159 -12.78 -0.02 -13.34
N PHE A 160 -11.60 -0.24 -12.73
CA PHE A 160 -10.56 0.78 -12.69
C PHE A 160 -9.90 1.02 -14.04
N ALA A 161 -9.74 0.01 -14.90
CA ALA A 161 -9.25 0.21 -16.26
C ALA A 161 -10.15 1.15 -17.06
N VAL A 162 -11.47 0.92 -17.02
CA VAL A 162 -12.45 1.80 -17.65
C VAL A 162 -12.40 3.20 -17.02
N ALA A 163 -12.34 3.32 -15.69
CA ALA A 163 -12.19 4.62 -15.03
C ALA A 163 -10.95 5.38 -15.53
N ARG A 164 -9.80 4.71 -15.64
CA ARG A 164 -8.52 5.29 -16.07
C ARG A 164 -8.56 5.74 -17.53
N MET A 165 -9.16 4.93 -18.40
CA MET A 165 -9.36 5.29 -19.81
C MET A 165 -10.34 6.45 -20.01
N LEU A 166 -11.34 6.59 -19.13
CA LEU A 166 -12.33 7.65 -19.21
C LEU A 166 -11.90 8.95 -18.51
N ALA A 167 -10.87 8.91 -17.65
CA ALA A 167 -10.57 9.98 -16.71
C ALA A 167 -10.19 11.32 -17.35
N VAL A 168 -9.49 11.28 -18.49
CA VAL A 168 -8.94 12.47 -19.16
C VAL A 168 -9.80 12.90 -20.34
N ASN A 169 -9.96 12.04 -21.35
CA ASN A 169 -10.66 12.40 -22.60
C ASN A 169 -12.07 11.80 -22.70
N GLY A 170 -12.46 10.96 -21.74
CA GLY A 170 -13.52 9.96 -21.93
C GLY A 170 -13.27 9.07 -23.16
N SER A 171 -14.27 8.29 -23.57
CA SER A 171 -14.14 7.36 -24.70
C SER A 171 -15.52 6.96 -25.23
N THR A 172 -15.59 6.39 -26.43
CA THR A 172 -16.80 5.68 -26.88
C THR A 172 -16.82 4.27 -26.29
N PHE A 173 -17.99 3.63 -26.29
CA PHE A 173 -18.09 2.22 -25.91
C PHE A 173 -17.18 1.35 -26.78
N ASP A 174 -17.24 1.54 -28.09
CA ASP A 174 -16.39 0.82 -29.05
C ASP A 174 -14.91 1.15 -28.87
N GLY A 175 -14.56 2.37 -28.47
CA GLY A 175 -13.19 2.75 -28.15
C GLY A 175 -12.64 2.00 -26.92
N LEU A 176 -13.47 1.76 -25.91
CA LEU A 176 -13.11 0.92 -24.76
C LEU A 176 -12.92 -0.55 -25.16
N VAL A 177 -13.77 -1.05 -26.07
CA VAL A 177 -13.66 -2.42 -26.61
C VAL A 177 -12.41 -2.58 -27.48
N TRP A 178 -12.14 -1.63 -28.36
CA TRP A 178 -10.95 -1.63 -29.22
C TRP A 178 -9.63 -1.57 -28.45
N ALA A 179 -9.63 -1.02 -27.24
CA ALA A 179 -8.46 -1.06 -26.37
C ALA A 179 -8.17 -2.46 -25.80
N GLY A 180 -9.05 -3.45 -26.01
CA GLY A 180 -8.85 -4.85 -25.61
C GLY A 180 -9.79 -5.34 -24.51
N LEU A 181 -10.79 -4.55 -24.10
CA LEU A 181 -11.84 -5.00 -23.18
C LEU A 181 -12.97 -5.69 -23.95
N THR A 182 -13.65 -6.66 -23.33
CA THR A 182 -14.86 -7.24 -23.93
C THR A 182 -16.07 -6.32 -23.72
N ALA A 183 -17.08 -6.40 -24.58
CA ALA A 183 -18.30 -5.60 -24.43
C ALA A 183 -18.97 -5.80 -23.06
N GLY A 184 -19.06 -7.05 -22.57
CA GLY A 184 -19.61 -7.34 -21.24
C GLY A 184 -18.79 -6.76 -20.10
N GLN A 185 -17.45 -6.75 -20.23
CA GLN A 185 -16.56 -6.09 -19.27
C GLN A 185 -16.80 -4.57 -19.21
N VAL A 186 -17.01 -3.95 -20.37
CA VAL A 186 -17.29 -2.51 -20.46
C VAL A 186 -18.66 -2.18 -19.84
N ASP A 187 -19.70 -2.94 -20.17
CA ASP A 187 -21.04 -2.75 -19.59
C ASP A 187 -21.03 -2.89 -18.06
N ASP A 188 -20.44 -3.97 -17.53
CA ASP A 188 -20.34 -4.22 -16.09
C ASP A 188 -19.55 -3.12 -15.38
N ALA A 189 -18.45 -2.67 -15.97
CA ALA A 189 -17.62 -1.61 -15.41
C ALA A 189 -18.35 -0.26 -15.38
N LEU A 190 -19.04 0.12 -16.47
CA LEU A 190 -19.84 1.34 -16.52
C LEU A 190 -20.97 1.30 -15.50
N ALA A 191 -21.65 0.16 -15.35
CA ALA A 191 -22.68 -0.03 -14.34
C ALA A 191 -22.12 0.12 -12.91
N ARG A 192 -20.92 -0.43 -12.63
CA ARG A 192 -20.24 -0.30 -11.33
C ARG A 192 -19.76 1.11 -11.03
N LEU A 193 -19.29 1.86 -12.03
CA LEU A 193 -18.93 3.27 -11.88
C LEU A 193 -20.15 4.13 -11.55
N GLY A 194 -21.32 3.75 -12.07
CA GLY A 194 -22.62 4.34 -11.74
C GLY A 194 -22.60 5.85 -11.95
N ASN A 195 -22.97 6.61 -10.92
CA ASN A 195 -23.08 8.07 -11.00
C ASN A 195 -21.75 8.80 -11.24
N ARG A 196 -20.60 8.13 -11.18
CA ARG A 196 -19.30 8.74 -11.51
C ARG A 196 -19.14 9.01 -13.00
N VAL A 197 -19.85 8.26 -13.84
CA VAL A 197 -19.85 8.42 -15.29
C VAL A 197 -21.23 8.80 -15.79
N HIS A 198 -21.26 9.33 -17.02
CA HIS A 198 -22.50 9.51 -17.74
C HIS A 198 -22.27 9.37 -19.24
N ARG A 199 -23.34 9.02 -19.95
CA ARG A 199 -23.35 8.92 -21.41
C ARG A 199 -23.66 10.28 -22.02
N THR A 200 -22.87 10.67 -23.02
CA THR A 200 -23.07 11.85 -23.87
C THR A 200 -23.28 11.42 -25.32
N ARG A 201 -23.54 12.38 -26.21
CA ARG A 201 -23.68 12.14 -27.66
C ARG A 201 -22.42 11.58 -28.34
N ILE A 202 -21.26 11.72 -27.69
CA ILE A 202 -19.92 11.41 -28.21
C ILE A 202 -19.23 10.32 -27.39
N GLY A 203 -19.95 9.63 -26.50
CA GLY A 203 -19.43 8.50 -25.73
C GLY A 203 -19.77 8.56 -24.26
N TRP A 204 -18.84 8.09 -23.43
CA TRP A 204 -18.90 8.12 -21.98
C TRP A 204 -17.78 9.00 -21.44
N GLU A 205 -18.05 9.68 -20.33
CA GLU A 205 -17.07 10.51 -19.63
C GLU A 205 -17.37 10.64 -18.14
N SER A 206 -16.41 11.19 -17.42
CA SER A 206 -16.56 11.55 -16.01
C SER A 206 -17.70 12.56 -15.84
N ARG A 207 -18.57 12.36 -14.85
CA ARG A 207 -19.65 13.32 -14.53
C ARG A 207 -19.12 14.64 -13.96
N GLN A 208 -18.03 14.56 -13.22
CA GLN A 208 -17.29 15.71 -12.71
C GLN A 208 -15.94 15.74 -13.41
N VAL A 209 -15.60 16.84 -14.08
CA VAL A 209 -14.28 17.01 -14.71
C VAL A 209 -13.19 16.73 -13.66
N GLY A 210 -12.25 15.86 -14.00
CA GLY A 210 -11.20 15.43 -13.06
C GLY A 210 -11.63 14.47 -11.93
N GLY A 211 -12.94 14.24 -11.73
CA GLY A 211 -13.45 13.38 -10.65
C GLY A 211 -13.00 11.93 -10.75
N LEU A 212 -12.91 11.39 -11.98
CA LEU A 212 -12.37 10.03 -12.20
C LEU A 212 -10.86 9.95 -12.00
N VAL A 213 -10.10 11.03 -12.19
CA VAL A 213 -8.66 11.08 -11.91
C VAL A 213 -8.43 10.80 -10.42
N ASP A 214 -9.07 11.58 -9.55
CA ASP A 214 -8.91 11.44 -8.10
C ASP A 214 -9.42 10.10 -7.59
N PHE A 215 -10.58 9.67 -8.09
CA PHE A 215 -11.14 8.36 -7.76
C PHE A 215 -10.19 7.23 -8.13
N ALA A 216 -9.65 7.23 -9.36
CA ALA A 216 -8.80 6.15 -9.82
C ALA A 216 -7.44 6.14 -9.10
N ILE A 217 -6.85 7.31 -8.81
CA ILE A 217 -5.60 7.38 -8.03
C ILE A 217 -5.82 6.88 -6.60
N ALA A 218 -6.85 7.38 -5.91
CA ALA A 218 -7.05 7.17 -4.48
C ALA A 218 -7.69 5.82 -4.15
N CYS A 219 -8.63 5.35 -4.98
CA CYS A 219 -9.41 4.14 -4.69
C CYS A 219 -8.88 2.88 -5.37
N TYR A 220 -7.94 2.99 -6.33
CA TYR A 220 -7.35 1.81 -6.95
C TYR A 220 -6.65 0.94 -5.88
N PRO A 221 -7.04 -0.36 -5.76
CA PRO A 221 -6.56 -1.23 -4.69
C PRO A 221 -5.10 -1.65 -4.83
N GLY A 222 -4.42 -1.19 -5.90
CA GLY A 222 -3.06 -1.54 -6.27
C GLY A 222 -2.99 -2.74 -7.21
N PRO A 223 -1.79 -3.03 -7.73
CA PRO A 223 -1.58 -4.03 -8.79
C PRO A 223 -1.78 -5.48 -8.35
N GLY A 224 -1.81 -5.76 -7.04
CA GLY A 224 -1.72 -7.12 -6.50
C GLY A 224 -0.46 -7.85 -7.00
N GLY A 225 -0.54 -9.18 -7.06
CA GLY A 225 0.51 -10.01 -7.66
C GLY A 225 1.74 -10.21 -6.77
N VAL A 226 2.89 -10.46 -7.41
CA VAL A 226 4.17 -10.74 -6.74
C VAL A 226 5.13 -9.57 -6.97
N ARG A 227 5.78 -9.14 -5.89
CA ARG A 227 6.83 -8.11 -5.91
C ARG A 227 8.15 -8.70 -5.44
N THR A 228 9.22 -8.49 -6.20
CA THR A 228 10.59 -8.82 -5.83
C THR A 228 11.45 -7.55 -5.82
N ARG A 229 12.49 -7.53 -4.98
CA ARG A 229 13.36 -6.36 -4.78
C ARG A 229 14.79 -6.67 -5.20
N TRP A 230 15.36 -5.72 -5.92
CA TRP A 230 16.62 -5.88 -6.61
C TRP A 230 17.49 -4.64 -6.44
N THR A 231 18.80 -4.87 -6.50
CA THR A 231 19.82 -3.84 -6.59
C THR A 231 20.69 -4.06 -7.81
N SER A 232 21.35 -3.01 -8.28
CA SER A 232 22.30 -3.06 -9.39
C SER A 232 23.26 -1.89 -9.28
N ASP A 233 24.53 -2.11 -9.61
CA ASP A 233 25.55 -1.05 -9.68
C ASP A 233 25.38 -0.14 -10.91
N LEU A 234 24.48 -0.48 -11.82
CA LEU A 234 24.18 0.34 -12.98
C LEU A 234 23.53 1.67 -12.58
N PRO A 235 23.80 2.77 -13.31
CA PRO A 235 22.99 3.98 -13.19
C PRO A 235 21.50 3.70 -13.41
N LEU A 236 20.62 4.37 -12.69
CA LEU A 236 19.17 4.12 -12.71
C LEU A 236 18.55 4.22 -14.12
N ILE A 237 19.03 5.15 -14.95
CA ILE A 237 18.59 5.27 -16.35
C ILE A 237 18.89 3.96 -17.10
N LYS A 238 20.09 3.40 -16.93
CA LYS A 238 20.51 2.15 -17.55
C LYS A 238 19.73 0.95 -17.01
N GLN A 239 19.38 0.96 -15.72
CA GLN A 239 18.46 -0.03 -15.16
C GLN A 239 17.08 0.05 -15.83
N SER A 240 16.53 1.26 -16.00
CA SER A 240 15.24 1.47 -16.66
C SER A 240 15.24 1.03 -18.12
N GLU A 241 16.29 1.36 -18.88
CA GLU A 241 16.43 0.99 -20.29
C GLU A 241 16.46 -0.54 -20.45
N ARG A 242 17.26 -1.25 -19.64
CA ARG A 242 17.31 -2.72 -19.69
C ARG A 242 15.96 -3.37 -19.39
N LEU A 243 15.24 -2.85 -18.40
CA LEU A 243 13.92 -3.37 -18.04
C LEU A 243 12.90 -3.09 -19.15
N ILE A 244 12.93 -1.91 -19.77
CA ILE A 244 12.07 -1.58 -20.93
C ILE A 244 12.40 -2.48 -22.13
N GLU A 245 13.68 -2.69 -22.44
CA GLU A 245 14.13 -3.60 -23.49
C GLU A 245 13.67 -5.04 -23.24
N ALA A 246 13.60 -5.44 -21.97
CA ALA A 246 13.03 -6.72 -21.53
C ALA A 246 11.48 -6.74 -21.51
N GLY A 247 10.81 -5.68 -21.97
CA GLY A 247 9.35 -5.60 -22.08
C GLY A 247 8.64 -5.05 -20.84
N CYS A 248 9.37 -4.53 -19.85
CA CYS A 248 8.75 -3.96 -18.66
C CYS A 248 8.13 -2.57 -18.90
N ARG A 249 7.16 -2.22 -18.07
CA ARG A 249 6.62 -0.86 -17.95
C ARG A 249 7.15 -0.18 -16.69
N ILE A 250 7.83 0.94 -16.86
CA ILE A 250 8.33 1.74 -15.73
C ILE A 250 7.21 2.58 -15.14
N SER A 251 7.24 2.76 -13.82
CA SER A 251 6.25 3.52 -13.07
C SER A 251 6.89 4.31 -11.91
N GLY A 252 6.06 5.09 -11.23
CA GLY A 252 6.47 5.92 -10.10
C GLY A 252 7.50 6.98 -10.51
N ARG A 253 8.57 7.14 -9.72
CA ARG A 253 9.60 8.15 -10.01
C ARG A 253 10.38 7.86 -11.29
N GLY A 254 10.47 6.59 -11.72
CA GLY A 254 11.27 6.14 -12.87
C GLY A 254 10.95 6.81 -14.20
N ILE A 255 9.82 7.50 -14.31
CA ILE A 255 9.39 8.17 -15.55
C ILE A 255 9.72 9.66 -15.60
N SER A 256 10.28 10.24 -14.52
CA SER A 256 10.47 11.69 -14.37
C SER A 256 11.44 12.34 -15.35
N GLU A 257 12.33 11.57 -15.99
CA GLU A 257 13.26 12.09 -16.99
C GLU A 257 12.79 11.80 -18.43
N ARG A 258 11.58 11.26 -18.61
CA ARG A 258 11.06 10.90 -19.93
C ARG A 258 10.24 12.04 -20.54
N PRO A 259 10.19 12.15 -21.88
CA PRO A 259 9.36 13.14 -22.57
C PRO A 259 7.91 13.06 -22.08
N GLY A 260 7.32 14.23 -21.82
CA GLY A 260 5.94 14.35 -21.34
C GLY A 260 5.78 14.18 -19.83
N TYR A 261 6.84 14.05 -19.03
CA TYR A 261 6.76 14.10 -17.57
C TYR A 261 7.63 15.21 -17.02
N PRO A 262 7.24 15.80 -15.88
CA PRO A 262 8.05 16.83 -15.27
C PRO A 262 9.40 16.26 -14.83
N ALA A 263 10.46 16.99 -15.18
CA ALA A 263 11.80 16.72 -14.70
C ALA A 263 11.80 16.89 -13.17
N ILE A 264 11.69 15.79 -12.44
CA ILE A 264 11.86 15.80 -10.98
C ILE A 264 13.32 16.19 -10.73
N SER A 265 13.53 17.45 -10.37
CA SER A 265 14.84 18.08 -10.28
C SER A 265 15.74 17.36 -9.28
N LYS A 266 16.90 16.89 -9.75
CA LYS A 266 18.16 16.60 -9.01
C LYS A 266 17.96 16.15 -7.56
N ARG A 267 17.92 14.84 -7.30
CA ARG A 267 17.81 14.32 -5.92
C ARG A 267 18.81 13.23 -5.60
N ALA A 268 19.35 13.33 -4.38
CA ALA A 268 20.31 12.38 -3.83
C ALA A 268 19.60 11.07 -3.46
N MET A 269 20.32 9.95 -3.62
CA MET A 269 19.90 8.61 -3.22
C MET A 269 19.29 8.59 -1.80
N PRO A 270 18.25 7.80 -1.53
CA PRO A 270 17.79 6.62 -2.29
C PRO A 270 16.66 6.91 -3.32
N TYR A 271 16.78 6.30 -4.49
CA TYR A 271 15.79 6.34 -5.57
C TYR A 271 15.21 4.94 -5.81
N ARG A 272 13.90 4.85 -6.05
CA ARG A 272 13.19 3.58 -6.31
C ARG A 272 12.68 3.56 -7.75
N LEU A 273 13.21 2.64 -8.56
CA LEU A 273 12.66 2.30 -9.87
C LEU A 273 11.61 1.20 -9.69
N VAL A 274 10.39 1.41 -10.19
CA VAL A 274 9.32 0.39 -10.17
C VAL A 274 9.07 -0.07 -11.59
N ALA A 275 9.16 -1.38 -11.83
CA ALA A 275 8.94 -1.98 -13.14
C ALA A 275 7.86 -3.06 -13.06
N PHE A 276 6.93 -3.04 -14.01
CA PHE A 276 5.89 -4.06 -14.18
C PHE A 276 6.23 -5.00 -15.34
N THR A 277 6.08 -6.30 -15.16
CA THR A 277 6.28 -7.32 -16.19
C THR A 277 5.10 -8.29 -16.30
N GLU A 278 4.75 -8.71 -17.51
CA GLU A 278 3.79 -9.80 -17.76
C GLU A 278 4.47 -11.18 -17.66
N GLN A 279 5.78 -11.22 -17.94
CA GLN A 279 6.56 -12.43 -18.12
C GLN A 279 7.56 -12.63 -16.98
N GLU A 280 8.02 -13.87 -16.84
CA GLU A 280 9.17 -14.18 -15.98
C GLU A 280 10.43 -13.54 -16.57
N LEU A 281 11.26 -12.95 -15.71
CA LEU A 281 12.49 -12.28 -16.10
C LEU A 281 13.68 -12.84 -15.30
N ASP A 282 14.74 -13.18 -16.02
CA ASP A 282 16.03 -13.50 -15.44
C ASP A 282 16.76 -12.19 -15.05
N MET A 283 16.44 -11.71 -13.85
CA MET A 283 17.02 -10.48 -13.30
C MET A 283 18.55 -10.56 -13.14
N PRO A 284 19.16 -11.67 -12.69
CA PRO A 284 20.60 -11.87 -12.74
C PRO A 284 21.20 -11.68 -14.13
N ALA A 285 20.61 -12.26 -15.19
CA ALA A 285 21.09 -12.07 -16.55
C ALA A 285 20.99 -10.60 -17.03
N LEU A 286 20.04 -9.84 -16.48
CA LEU A 286 19.89 -8.40 -16.72
C LEU A 286 20.86 -7.52 -15.88
N GLY A 287 21.68 -8.12 -15.01
CA GLY A 287 22.66 -7.43 -14.17
C GLY A 287 22.08 -6.88 -12.87
N PHE A 288 21.06 -7.53 -12.33
CA PHE A 288 20.46 -7.23 -11.03
C PHE A 288 20.73 -8.36 -10.03
N GLU A 289 20.92 -7.99 -8.77
CA GLU A 289 21.07 -8.93 -7.66
C GLU A 289 19.95 -8.74 -6.64
N PRO A 290 19.50 -9.81 -5.95
CA PRO A 290 18.51 -9.67 -4.88
C PRO A 290 18.99 -8.70 -3.80
N ASP A 291 18.13 -7.79 -3.37
CA ASP A 291 18.46 -6.82 -2.33
C ASP A 291 18.65 -7.51 -0.96
N THR A 292 19.68 -7.08 -0.20
CA THR A 292 20.10 -7.73 1.05
C THR A 292 19.53 -7.05 2.30
N VAL A 293 19.32 -5.72 2.30
CA VAL A 293 18.88 -4.98 3.51
C VAL A 293 18.16 -3.67 3.15
N GLY A 294 16.87 -3.75 2.82
CA GLY A 294 15.89 -2.66 3.00
C GLY A 294 16.04 -1.39 2.15
N TYR A 295 17.04 -1.29 1.28
CA TYR A 295 17.28 -0.14 0.41
C TYR A 295 17.27 -0.58 -1.06
N SER A 296 16.12 -1.08 -1.51
CA SER A 296 15.97 -1.54 -2.89
C SER A 296 16.04 -0.36 -3.87
N GLY A 297 16.97 -0.44 -4.84
CA GLY A 297 17.03 0.48 -5.97
C GLY A 297 15.95 0.20 -7.02
N THR A 298 15.53 -1.07 -7.16
CA THR A 298 14.54 -1.51 -8.15
C THR A 298 13.53 -2.50 -7.55
N GLU A 299 12.25 -2.27 -7.80
CA GLU A 299 11.16 -3.22 -7.53
C GLU A 299 10.62 -3.78 -8.84
N LEU A 300 10.62 -5.11 -8.99
CA LEU A 300 9.98 -5.79 -10.10
C LEU A 300 8.63 -6.35 -9.63
N ILE A 301 7.57 -6.00 -10.33
CA ILE A 301 6.20 -6.41 -10.01
C ILE A 301 5.64 -7.22 -11.18
N ARG A 302 5.21 -8.44 -10.90
CA ARG A 302 4.31 -9.19 -11.79
C ARG A 302 2.89 -9.01 -11.26
N PRO A 303 2.09 -8.10 -11.85
CA PRO A 303 0.82 -7.69 -11.26
C PRO A 303 -0.22 -8.80 -11.41
N ALA A 304 -1.17 -8.82 -10.48
CA ALA A 304 -2.41 -9.59 -10.64
C ALA A 304 -3.42 -8.82 -11.49
N ASP A 305 -3.31 -7.49 -11.56
CA ASP A 305 -4.09 -6.66 -12.47
C ASP A 305 -3.51 -6.73 -13.90
N PRO A 306 -4.19 -7.42 -14.85
CA PRO A 306 -3.72 -7.52 -16.23
C PRO A 306 -3.95 -6.20 -17.00
N THR A 307 -4.76 -5.28 -16.47
CA THR A 307 -5.19 -4.09 -17.19
C THR A 307 -4.14 -2.98 -17.20
N ILE A 308 -3.08 -3.09 -16.40
CA ILE A 308 -1.98 -2.10 -16.36
C ILE A 308 -1.32 -1.96 -17.73
N PHE A 309 -1.05 -3.07 -18.41
CA PHE A 309 -0.43 -3.07 -19.74
C PHE A 309 -1.41 -2.61 -20.81
N LEU A 310 -2.67 -3.06 -20.70
CA LEU A 310 -3.77 -2.67 -21.60
C LEU A 310 -3.95 -1.15 -21.63
N THR A 311 -4.12 -0.53 -20.46
CA THR A 311 -4.35 0.92 -20.38
C THR A 311 -3.12 1.74 -20.72
N ALA A 312 -1.93 1.24 -20.42
CA ALA A 312 -0.70 1.88 -20.86
C ALA A 312 -0.60 1.88 -22.40
N ALA A 313 -0.91 0.75 -23.05
CA ALA A 313 -0.97 0.67 -24.51
C ALA A 313 -2.07 1.57 -25.09
N ALA A 314 -3.25 1.62 -24.47
CA ALA A 314 -4.33 2.52 -24.87
C ALA A 314 -3.96 4.02 -24.75
N ALA A 315 -3.10 4.36 -23.80
CA ALA A 315 -2.51 5.69 -23.67
C ALA A 315 -1.35 5.96 -24.66
N GLY A 316 -1.02 4.99 -25.53
CA GLY A 316 0.08 5.08 -26.50
C GLY A 316 1.47 4.82 -25.91
N TYR A 317 1.54 4.25 -24.70
CA TYR A 317 2.81 3.97 -24.04
C TYR A 317 3.25 2.53 -24.29
N ALA A 318 4.56 2.36 -24.51
CA ALA A 318 5.24 1.07 -24.63
C ALA A 318 6.29 0.83 -23.53
N ASP A 319 6.76 1.91 -22.90
CA ASP A 319 7.90 1.94 -21.97
C ASP A 319 7.50 2.20 -20.51
N ARG A 320 6.26 2.66 -20.29
CA ARG A 320 5.75 3.06 -18.97
C ARG A 320 4.32 2.62 -18.74
N THR A 321 3.88 2.71 -17.49
CA THR A 321 2.46 2.59 -17.12
C THR A 321 1.69 3.86 -17.48
N ASP A 322 0.36 3.83 -17.53
CA ASP A 322 -0.39 5.08 -17.60
C ASP A 322 -0.18 5.97 -16.36
N ASP A 323 -0.48 7.25 -16.51
CA ASP A 323 -0.22 8.30 -15.52
C ASP A 323 -0.94 8.05 -14.20
N ILE A 324 -2.12 7.42 -14.23
CA ILE A 324 -2.88 7.12 -13.02
C ILE A 324 -2.22 5.98 -12.24
N ILE A 325 -1.74 4.93 -12.91
CA ILE A 325 -0.96 3.87 -12.24
C ILE A 325 0.35 4.47 -11.68
N THR A 326 1.01 5.36 -12.42
CA THR A 326 2.19 6.06 -11.91
C THR A 326 1.90 6.84 -10.64
N ALA A 327 0.84 7.65 -10.64
CA ALA A 327 0.40 8.39 -9.45
C ALA A 327 0.07 7.43 -8.30
N ASN A 328 -0.60 6.31 -8.57
CA ASN A 328 -0.89 5.32 -7.53
C ASN A 328 0.39 4.66 -6.96
N THR A 329 1.38 4.39 -7.80
CA THR A 329 2.69 3.88 -7.36
C THR A 329 3.41 4.87 -6.45
N LEU A 330 3.35 6.17 -6.76
CA LEU A 330 3.89 7.23 -5.87
C LEU A 330 3.10 7.33 -4.55
N LEU A 331 1.78 7.25 -4.62
CA LEU A 331 0.89 7.28 -3.45
C LEU A 331 1.18 6.13 -2.48
N ARG A 332 1.54 4.95 -3.00
CA ARG A 332 1.70 3.71 -2.24
C ARG A 332 3.15 3.32 -1.94
N ALA A 333 4.10 4.23 -2.11
CA ALA A 333 5.49 3.97 -1.75
C ALA A 333 5.61 3.59 -0.26
N ASP A 334 6.30 2.48 0.06
CA ASP A 334 6.39 1.95 1.43
C ASP A 334 7.03 2.97 2.41
N LEU A 335 7.87 3.88 1.89
CA LEU A 335 8.55 4.96 2.62
C LEU A 335 8.34 6.30 1.90
N ARG A 336 7.08 6.69 1.73
CA ARG A 336 6.71 7.95 1.07
C ARG A 336 7.34 9.15 1.80
N ASN A 337 8.14 9.92 1.08
CA ASN A 337 8.74 11.17 1.59
C ASN A 337 8.13 12.41 0.92
N ASP A 338 8.56 13.60 1.33
CA ASP A 338 8.05 14.88 0.80
C ASP A 338 8.21 14.99 -0.72
N GLU A 339 9.24 14.34 -1.26
CA GLU A 339 9.50 14.32 -2.69
C GLU A 339 8.52 13.41 -3.44
N ASP A 340 8.11 12.28 -2.88
CA ASP A 340 7.04 11.44 -3.44
C ASP A 340 5.72 12.18 -3.40
N ALA A 341 5.45 12.90 -2.31
CA ALA A 341 4.24 13.71 -2.17
C ALA A 341 4.20 14.83 -3.22
N ALA A 342 5.30 15.56 -3.41
CA ALA A 342 5.40 16.59 -4.45
C ALA A 342 5.24 16.01 -5.86
N SER A 343 5.86 14.86 -6.14
CA SER A 343 5.78 14.19 -7.44
C SER A 343 4.36 13.69 -7.73
N LEU A 344 3.70 13.12 -6.71
CA LEU A 344 2.30 12.71 -6.80
C LEU A 344 1.39 13.91 -7.12
N GLU A 345 1.57 15.00 -6.38
CA GLU A 345 0.78 16.22 -6.57
C GLU A 345 0.98 16.81 -7.98
N GLU A 346 2.20 16.79 -8.49
CA GLU A 346 2.49 17.27 -9.84
C GLU A 346 1.83 16.41 -10.93
N VAL A 347 1.96 15.08 -10.84
CA VAL A 347 1.29 14.15 -11.77
C VAL A 347 -0.23 14.31 -11.69
N ARG A 348 -0.77 14.43 -10.47
CA ARG A 348 -2.20 14.68 -10.26
C ARG A 348 -2.65 15.99 -10.92
N ASN A 349 -1.94 17.09 -10.69
CA ASN A 349 -2.29 18.40 -11.24
C ASN A 349 -2.23 18.40 -12.77
N ARG A 350 -1.24 17.73 -13.36
CA ARG A 350 -1.20 17.52 -14.82
C ARG A 350 -2.42 16.74 -15.32
N LEU A 351 -2.78 15.63 -14.66
CA LEU A 351 -3.97 14.85 -15.03
C LEU A 351 -5.26 15.64 -14.92
N GLN A 352 -5.39 16.46 -13.87
CA GLN A 352 -6.52 17.37 -13.68
C GLN A 352 -6.59 18.40 -14.82
N PHE A 353 -5.46 19.04 -15.15
CA PHE A 353 -5.37 19.97 -16.27
C PHE A 353 -5.71 19.32 -17.62
N LEU A 354 -5.22 18.11 -17.86
CA LEU A 354 -5.53 17.35 -19.08
C LEU A 354 -7.00 16.94 -19.13
N ALA A 355 -7.63 16.61 -18.00
CA ALA A 355 -9.05 16.29 -17.96
C ALA A 355 -9.93 17.52 -18.27
N ASP A 356 -9.52 18.69 -17.79
CA ASP A 356 -10.17 19.98 -18.08
C ASP A 356 -10.02 20.36 -19.55
N THR A 357 -8.78 20.37 -20.05
CA THR A 357 -8.48 20.63 -21.46
C THR A 357 -9.17 19.62 -22.38
N GLY A 358 -9.16 18.33 -22.00
CA GLY A 358 -9.82 17.26 -22.74
C GLY A 358 -11.33 17.45 -22.79
N TYR A 359 -11.95 17.92 -21.71
CA TYR A 359 -13.36 18.27 -21.67
C TYR A 359 -13.68 19.44 -22.62
N ASP A 360 -12.91 20.53 -22.55
CA ASP A 360 -13.12 21.70 -23.40
C ASP A 360 -12.99 21.37 -24.90
N LEU A 361 -11.92 20.64 -25.27
CA LEU A 361 -11.70 20.19 -26.64
C LEU A 361 -12.82 19.27 -27.13
N ARG A 362 -13.30 18.38 -26.26
CA ARG A 362 -14.34 17.42 -26.60
C ARG A 362 -15.71 18.09 -26.81
N HIS A 363 -15.98 19.16 -26.09
CA HIS A 363 -17.24 19.90 -26.16
C HIS A 363 -17.16 21.19 -27.00
N ASN A 364 -16.01 21.46 -27.64
CA ASN A 364 -15.73 22.67 -28.42
C ASN A 364 -16.01 23.95 -27.60
N LEU A 365 -15.59 23.96 -26.34
CA LEU A 365 -15.71 25.14 -25.48
C LEU A 365 -14.60 26.15 -25.81
N PRO A 366 -14.89 27.47 -25.76
CA PRO A 366 -13.88 28.50 -25.97
C PRO A 366 -12.88 28.51 -24.80
N ASN A 367 -11.59 28.62 -25.14
CA ASN A 367 -10.46 28.72 -24.19
C ASN A 367 -10.57 29.88 -23.21
#